data_AF-A0A9X8Y8T0-F1
#
_entry.id   AF-A0A9X8Y8T0-F1
#
_cell.length_a   1.000
_cell.length_b   1.000
_cell.length_c   1.000
_cell.angle_alpha   90.00
_cell.angle_beta   90.00
_cell.angle_gamma   90.00
#
_symmetry.space_group_name_H-M   'P 1'
#
loop_
_entity.id
_entity.type
_entity.pdbx_description
1 polymer ?
#
loop_
_entity_poly.entity_id
_entity_poly.type
_entity_poly.pdbx_seq_one_letter_code
_entity_poly.pdbx_strand_id
1 'polypeptide(L)'
;MEWLTALLPAFFGAVLSALGMGGGGVLLIYLTVFKDVDQFAAQGINLVFFIPIAIVSLIIHIKNKLVDFKVAAILIPAGILGVFAGSKLAGSLPDGLLRRLFAGFLLLIAFKEIYSAFKKPASEEETNDGRSPAKK
;
A
#
# COMPACT_ATOMS: atom_id res chain seq x y z
N MET A 1 -26.36 -7.34 21.94
CA MET A 1 -26.55 -6.98 20.52
C MET A 1 -25.38 -6.16 19.97
N GLU A 2 -24.68 -5.36 20.80
CA GLU A 2 -23.47 -4.60 20.42
C GLU A 2 -22.27 -5.42 19.90
N TRP A 3 -22.14 -6.68 20.31
CA TRP A 3 -21.06 -7.55 19.82
C TRP A 3 -21.27 -7.99 18.36
N LEU A 4 -22.53 -8.02 17.89
CA LEU A 4 -22.86 -8.38 16.51
C LEU A 4 -22.52 -7.25 15.54
N THR A 5 -22.71 -5.98 15.95
CA THR A 5 -22.35 -4.80 15.16
C THR A 5 -20.84 -4.58 15.10
N ALA A 6 -20.09 -5.01 16.12
CA ALA A 6 -18.62 -4.97 16.14
C ALA A 6 -17.95 -6.01 15.23
N LEU A 7 -18.61 -7.12 14.91
CA LEU A 7 -18.06 -8.15 14.02
C LEU A 7 -17.82 -7.65 12.60
N LEU A 8 -18.68 -6.76 12.09
CA LEU A 8 -18.59 -6.29 10.72
C LEU A 8 -17.34 -5.40 10.49
N PRO A 9 -17.09 -4.33 11.28
CA PRO A 9 -15.83 -3.57 11.18
C PRO A 9 -14.60 -4.42 11.48
N ALA A 10 -14.69 -5.35 12.42
CA ALA A 10 -13.57 -6.24 12.76
C ALA A 10 -13.20 -7.17 11.59
N PHE A 11 -14.19 -7.74 10.89
CA PHE A 11 -13.97 -8.56 9.71
C PHE A 11 -13.29 -7.76 8.59
N PHE A 12 -13.82 -6.58 8.25
CA PHE A 12 -13.21 -5.73 7.22
C PHE A 12 -11.80 -5.27 7.63
N GLY A 13 -11.58 -4.91 8.90
CA GLY A 13 -10.26 -4.56 9.42
C GLY A 13 -9.26 -5.72 9.33
N ALA A 14 -9.71 -6.94 9.64
CA ALA A 14 -8.89 -8.15 9.51
C ALA A 14 -8.55 -8.46 8.06
N VAL A 15 -9.52 -8.37 7.14
CA VAL A 15 -9.30 -8.57 5.70
C VAL A 15 -8.32 -7.53 5.15
N LEU A 16 -8.52 -6.23 5.44
CA LEU A 16 -7.63 -5.17 4.99
C LEU A 16 -6.19 -5.35 5.53
N SER A 17 -6.06 -5.85 6.76
CA SER A 17 -4.76 -6.19 7.34
C SER A 17 -4.12 -7.40 6.66
N ALA A 18 -4.90 -8.46 6.40
CA ALA A 18 -4.44 -9.67 5.73
C ALA A 18 -4.02 -9.43 4.27
N LEU A 19 -4.66 -8.47 3.59
CA LEU A 19 -4.31 -8.03 2.23
C LEU A 19 -3.03 -7.18 2.17
N GLY A 20 -2.37 -6.92 3.31
CA GLY A 20 -1.15 -6.11 3.35
C GLY A 20 -1.36 -4.62 3.11
N MET A 21 -2.62 -4.15 2.97
CA MET A 21 -2.92 -2.70 2.93
C MET A 21 -2.62 -2.03 4.28
N GLY A 22 -2.59 -2.80 5.37
CA GLY A 22 -2.25 -2.34 6.70
C GLY A 22 -3.16 -1.23 7.22
N GLY A 23 -2.66 -0.42 8.15
CA GLY A 23 -3.43 0.65 8.79
C GLY A 23 -3.85 1.79 7.85
N GLY A 24 -3.13 2.02 6.75
CA GLY A 24 -3.43 3.12 5.83
C GLY A 24 -4.71 2.92 5.02
N GLY A 25 -5.00 1.67 4.62
CA GLY A 25 -6.28 1.35 3.98
C GLY A 25 -7.47 1.61 4.91
N VAL A 26 -7.34 1.20 6.18
CA VAL A 26 -8.35 1.43 7.22
C VAL A 26 -8.55 2.93 7.48
N LEU A 27 -7.45 3.68 7.64
CA LEU A 27 -7.50 5.13 7.85
C LEU A 27 -8.19 5.85 6.70
N LEU A 28 -7.92 5.47 5.45
CA LEU A 28 -8.54 6.07 4.27
C LEU A 28 -10.05 5.84 4.24
N ILE A 29 -10.52 4.62 4.54
CA ILE A 29 -11.96 4.33 4.62
C ILE A 29 -12.61 5.12 5.76
N TYR A 30 -11.95 5.21 6.91
CA TYR A 30 -12.45 6.02 8.03
C TYR A 30 -12.63 7.49 7.63
N LEU A 31 -11.62 8.10 7.00
CA LEU A 31 -11.67 9.51 6.60
C LEU A 31 -12.74 9.79 5.54
N THR A 32 -12.88 8.91 4.56
CA THR A 32 -13.79 9.12 3.41
C THR A 32 -15.23 8.71 3.65
N VAL A 33 -15.48 7.70 4.50
CA VAL A 33 -16.84 7.18 4.76
C VAL A 33 -17.43 7.74 6.04
N PHE A 34 -16.63 7.90 7.10
CA PHE A 34 -17.13 8.32 8.42
C PHE A 34 -16.89 9.79 8.72
N LYS A 35 -15.86 10.40 8.13
CA LYS A 35 -15.53 11.81 8.33
C LYS A 35 -15.83 12.69 7.11
N ASP A 36 -16.31 12.09 6.02
CA ASP A 36 -16.67 12.76 4.77
C ASP A 36 -15.59 13.75 4.28
N VAL A 37 -14.32 13.37 4.46
CA VAL A 37 -13.17 14.14 4.04
C VAL A 37 -12.95 13.95 2.55
N ASP A 38 -12.68 15.04 1.83
CA ASP A 38 -12.39 15.02 0.41
C ASP A 38 -11.29 14.00 0.05
N GLN A 39 -11.49 13.31 -1.07
CA GLN A 39 -10.65 12.19 -1.48
C GLN A 39 -9.17 12.58 -1.65
N PHE A 40 -8.91 13.83 -2.08
CA PHE A 40 -7.55 14.37 -2.22
C PHE A 40 -6.90 14.57 -0.85
N ALA A 41 -7.61 15.20 0.09
CA ALA A 41 -7.12 15.44 1.45
C ALA A 41 -6.94 14.14 2.23
N ALA A 42 -7.88 13.20 2.12
CA ALA A 42 -7.80 11.90 2.78
C ALA A 42 -6.55 11.10 2.36
N GLN A 43 -6.20 11.11 1.07
CA GLN A 43 -4.97 10.48 0.58
C GLN A 43 -3.70 11.18 1.09
N GLY A 44 -3.70 12.51 1.16
CA GLY A 44 -2.60 13.28 1.74
C GLY A 44 -2.36 12.95 3.21
N ILE A 45 -3.43 12.93 4.02
CA ILE A 45 -3.37 12.54 5.44
C ILE A 45 -2.85 11.10 5.58
N ASN A 46 -3.32 10.19 4.74
CA ASN A 46 -2.85 8.80 4.73
C ASN A 46 -1.34 8.70 4.42
N LEU A 47 -0.79 9.55 3.55
CA LEU A 47 0.64 9.57 3.26
C LEU A 47 1.46 10.10 4.46
N VAL A 48 0.98 11.16 5.12
CA VAL A 48 1.62 11.70 6.33
C VAL A 48 1.63 10.67 7.45
N PHE A 49 0.56 9.88 7.58
CA PHE A 49 0.47 8.79 8.55
C PHE A 49 1.59 7.74 8.39
N PHE A 50 2.12 7.55 7.18
CA PHE A 50 3.23 6.63 6.94
C PHE A 50 4.62 7.19 7.29
N ILE A 51 4.78 8.49 7.53
CA ILE A 51 6.10 9.10 7.77
C ILE A 51 6.82 8.46 8.97
N PRO A 52 6.21 8.28 10.16
CA PRO A 52 6.91 7.72 11.31
C PRO A 52 7.41 6.30 11.05
N ILE A 53 6.55 5.45 10.46
CA ILE A 53 6.92 4.06 10.15
C ILE A 53 7.95 3.98 9.02
N ALA A 54 7.89 4.90 8.04
CA ALA A 54 8.89 5.00 6.98
C ALA A 54 10.27 5.37 7.53
N ILE A 55 10.35 6.31 8.48
CA ILE A 55 11.61 6.70 9.14
C ILE A 55 12.21 5.50 9.88
N VAL A 56 11.42 4.83 10.72
CA VAL A 56 11.88 3.65 11.48
C VAL A 56 12.33 2.54 10.52
N SER A 57 11.54 2.27 9.47
CA SER A 57 11.89 1.27 8.46
C SER A 57 13.19 1.63 7.75
N LEU A 58 13.38 2.89 7.35
CA LEU A 58 14.59 3.35 6.70
C LEU A 58 15.83 3.18 7.58
N ILE A 59 15.74 3.55 8.87
CA ILE A 59 16.85 3.37 9.83
C ILE A 59 17.23 1.89 9.93
N ILE A 60 16.25 1.00 10.09
CA ILE A 60 16.49 -0.45 10.19
C ILE A 60 17.13 -0.99 8.92
N HIS A 61 16.64 -0.60 7.74
CA HIS A 61 17.17 -1.10 6.46
C HIS A 61 18.58 -0.57 6.17
N ILE A 62 18.88 0.68 6.54
CA ILE A 62 20.24 1.24 6.45
C ILE A 62 21.18 0.46 7.36
N LYS A 63 20.78 0.19 8.61
CA LYS A 63 21.60 -0.59 9.56
C LYS A 63 21.88 -2.01 9.06
N ASN A 64 20.93 -2.61 8.36
CA ASN A 64 21.06 -3.94 7.76
C ASN A 64 21.75 -3.94 6.39
N LYS A 65 22.23 -2.78 5.90
CA LYS A 65 22.86 -2.61 4.57
C LYS A 65 21.98 -3.09 3.41
N LEU A 66 20.66 -2.99 3.55
CA LEU A 66 19.67 -3.40 2.55
C LEU A 66 19.29 -2.24 1.60
N VAL A 67 19.92 -1.06 1.76
CA VAL A 67 19.63 0.13 0.96
C VAL A 67 20.70 0.32 -0.12
N ASP A 68 20.29 0.23 -1.38
CA ASP A 68 21.11 0.67 -2.50
C ASP A 68 20.93 2.16 -2.74
N PHE A 69 21.92 2.94 -2.31
CA PHE A 69 21.91 4.39 -2.45
C PHE A 69 22.02 4.87 -3.90
N LYS A 70 22.56 4.06 -4.83
CA LYS A 70 22.62 4.40 -6.26
C LYS A 70 21.23 4.36 -6.87
N VAL A 71 20.46 3.32 -6.56
CA VAL A 71 19.07 3.21 -6.99
C VAL A 71 18.22 4.30 -6.34
N ALA A 72 18.42 4.55 -5.04
CA ALA A 72 17.71 5.62 -4.33
C ALA A 72 17.97 7.00 -4.96
N ALA A 73 19.20 7.30 -5.39
CA ALA A 73 19.54 8.56 -6.03
C ALA A 73 18.77 8.82 -7.35
N ILE A 74 18.34 7.76 -8.05
CA ILE A 74 17.52 7.86 -9.26
C ILE A 74 16.03 7.90 -8.91
N LEU A 75 15.59 7.05 -7.98
CA LEU A 75 14.18 6.92 -7.61
C LEU A 75 13.64 8.12 -6.84
N ILE A 76 14.44 8.74 -5.97
CA ILE A 76 14.01 9.92 -5.18
C ILE A 76 13.58 11.07 -6.10
N PRO A 77 14.41 11.58 -7.03
CA PRO A 77 14.00 12.69 -7.90
C PRO A 77 12.87 12.30 -8.85
N ALA A 78 12.87 11.08 -9.40
CA ALA A 78 11.77 10.59 -10.23
C ALA A 78 10.45 10.54 -9.46
N GLY A 79 10.49 10.07 -8.20
CA GLY A 79 9.35 10.04 -7.30
C GLY A 79 8.84 11.43 -6.95
N ILE A 80 9.74 12.39 -6.65
CA ILE A 80 9.37 13.78 -6.39
C ILE A 80 8.66 14.40 -7.60
N LEU A 81 9.20 14.21 -8.80
CA LEU A 81 8.58 14.71 -10.03
C LEU A 81 7.21 14.05 -10.28
N GLY A 82 7.11 12.74 -10.07
CA GLY A 82 5.86 12.00 -10.21
C GLY A 82 4.78 12.45 -9.22
N VAL A 83 5.15 12.63 -7.94
CA VAL A 83 4.24 13.13 -6.90
C VAL A 83 3.82 14.57 -7.19
N PHE A 84 4.74 15.44 -7.65
CA PHE A 84 4.40 16.81 -8.00
C PHE A 84 3.41 16.88 -9.16
N ALA A 85 3.68 16.15 -10.26
CA ALA A 85 2.79 16.09 -11.40
C ALA A 85 1.44 15.45 -11.04
N GLY A 86 1.46 14.34 -10.31
CA GLY A 86 0.27 13.62 -9.88
C GLY A 86 -0.60 14.43 -8.92
N SER A 87 0.00 15.11 -7.93
CA SER A 87 -0.69 15.98 -6.99
C SER A 87 -1.35 17.17 -7.69
N LYS A 88 -0.63 17.81 -8.62
CA LYS A 88 -1.18 18.91 -9.42
C LYS A 88 -2.37 18.46 -10.27
N LEU A 89 -2.26 17.31 -10.92
CA LEU A 89 -3.35 16.74 -11.70
C LEU A 89 -4.54 16.37 -10.82
N ALA A 90 -4.31 15.68 -9.70
CA ALA A 90 -5.36 15.26 -8.78
C ALA A 90 -6.07 16.47 -8.14
N GLY A 91 -5.34 17.52 -7.76
CA GLY A 91 -5.90 18.76 -7.22
C GLY A 91 -6.68 19.60 -8.23
N SER A 92 -6.52 19.34 -9.54
CA SER A 92 -7.32 20.00 -10.59
C SER A 92 -8.64 19.29 -10.92
N LEU A 93 -8.85 18.07 -10.39
CA LEU A 93 -10.05 17.28 -10.66
C LEU A 93 -11.14 17.57 -9.61
N PRO A 94 -12.42 17.59 -9.99
CA PRO A 94 -13.52 17.63 -9.03
C PRO A 94 -13.49 16.40 -8.11
N ASP A 95 -13.78 16.58 -6.82
CA ASP A 95 -13.70 15.51 -5.81
C ASP A 95 -14.57 14.29 -6.17
N GLY A 96 -15.75 14.53 -6.72
CA GLY A 96 -16.64 13.46 -7.18
C GLY A 96 -16.04 12.61 -8.31
N LEU A 97 -15.26 13.22 -9.21
CA LEU A 97 -14.56 12.50 -10.27
C LEU A 97 -13.35 11.75 -9.70
N LEU A 98 -12.56 12.39 -8.84
CA LEU A 98 -11.40 11.77 -8.20
C LEU A 98 -11.81 10.53 -7.38
N ARG A 99 -12.93 10.62 -6.65
CA ARG A 99 -13.51 9.51 -5.90
C ARG A 99 -13.95 8.35 -6.80
N ARG A 100 -14.59 8.64 -7.94
CA ARG A 100 -15.00 7.60 -8.91
C ARG A 100 -13.80 6.92 -9.57
N LEU A 101 -12.77 7.70 -9.95
CA LEU A 101 -11.54 7.16 -10.52
C LEU A 101 -10.82 6.26 -9.51
N PHE A 102 -10.72 6.68 -8.25
CA PHE A 102 -10.11 5.88 -7.20
C PHE A 102 -10.91 4.61 -6.91
N ALA A 103 -12.25 4.69 -6.85
CA ALA A 103 -13.11 3.51 -6.69
C ALA A 103 -12.94 2.52 -7.85
N GLY A 104 -12.90 3.01 -9.09
CA GLY A 104 -12.63 2.18 -10.27
C GLY A 104 -11.24 1.52 -10.21
N PHE A 105 -10.22 2.27 -9.78
CA PHE A 105 -8.87 1.73 -9.58
C PHE A 105 -8.83 0.61 -8.53
N LEU A 106 -9.51 0.78 -7.40
CA LEU A 106 -9.61 -0.27 -6.38
C LEU A 106 -10.33 -1.51 -6.91
N LEU A 107 -11.42 -1.36 -7.67
CA LEU A 107 -12.10 -2.48 -8.32
C LEU A 107 -11.17 -3.22 -9.29
N LEU A 108 -10.40 -2.50 -10.11
CA LEU A 108 -9.44 -3.11 -11.03
C LEU A 108 -8.36 -3.90 -10.29
N ILE A 109 -7.82 -3.37 -9.19
CA ILE A 109 -6.87 -4.10 -8.34
C ILE A 109 -7.53 -5.34 -7.75
N ALA A 110 -8.76 -5.22 -7.23
CA ALA A 110 -9.48 -6.35 -6.66
C ALA A 110 -9.68 -7.47 -7.70
N PHE A 111 -10.13 -7.14 -8.92
CA PHE A 111 -10.26 -8.10 -10.00
C PHE A 111 -8.92 -8.74 -10.39
N LYS A 112 -7.86 -7.93 -10.49
CA LYS A 112 -6.50 -8.44 -10.81
C LYS A 112 -6.00 -9.40 -9.75
N GLU A 113 -6.16 -9.08 -8.47
CA GLU A 113 -5.68 -9.90 -7.36
C GLU A 113 -6.45 -11.22 -7.28
N ILE A 114 -7.78 -11.17 -7.42
CA ILE A 114 -8.63 -12.36 -7.48
C ILE A 114 -8.23 -13.25 -8.67
N TYR A 115 -8.07 -12.67 -9.86
CA TYR A 115 -7.67 -13.41 -11.05
C TYR A 115 -6.27 -14.03 -10.91
N SER A 116 -5.32 -13.29 -10.33
CA SER A 116 -3.96 -13.77 -10.02
C SER A 116 -4.00 -14.93 -9.02
N ALA A 117 -4.82 -14.81 -7.97
CA ALA A 117 -5.01 -15.87 -6.97
C ALA A 117 -5.57 -17.16 -7.59
N PHE A 118 -6.51 -17.05 -8.54
CA PHE A 118 -7.04 -18.21 -9.26
C PHE A 118 -6.06 -18.80 -10.28
N LYS A 119 -5.13 -18.01 -10.81
CA LYS A 119 -4.15 -18.46 -11.81
C LYS A 119 -2.90 -19.10 -11.19
N LYS A 120 -2.69 -19.00 -9.87
CA LYS A 120 -1.51 -19.51 -9.18
C LYS A 120 -1.79 -20.85 -8.48
N PRO A 121 -1.72 -22.03 -9.15
CA PRO A 121 -1.47 -23.27 -8.45
C PRO A 121 0.00 -23.29 -8.01
N ALA A 122 0.26 -23.94 -6.88
CA ALA A 122 1.57 -24.05 -6.25
C ALA A 122 2.68 -24.46 -7.24
N SER A 123 3.59 -23.55 -7.56
CA SER A 123 4.85 -23.87 -8.23
C SER A 123 5.90 -22.82 -7.89
N GLU A 124 6.37 -22.84 -6.65
CA GLU A 124 7.65 -22.23 -6.23
C GLU A 124 8.09 -22.84 -4.88
N GLU A 125 8.03 -24.17 -4.81
CA GLU A 125 8.80 -24.97 -3.86
C GLU A 125 9.57 -25.96 -4.73
N GLU A 126 10.73 -25.56 -5.24
CA GLU A 126 11.87 -26.45 -5.50
C GLU A 126 13.03 -25.67 -6.15
N THR A 127 14.22 -25.92 -5.60
CA THR A 127 15.56 -25.73 -6.19
C THR A 127 16.20 -24.34 -6.12
N ASN A 128 16.95 -24.08 -5.04
CA ASN A 128 18.41 -24.06 -5.14
C ASN A 128 19.09 -24.20 -3.75
N ASP A 129 18.86 -25.33 -3.09
CA ASP A 129 19.92 -25.94 -2.29
C ASP A 129 20.88 -26.62 -3.28
N GLY A 130 22.02 -25.99 -3.50
CA GLY A 130 22.94 -26.31 -4.58
C GLY A 130 24.40 -25.99 -4.23
N ARG A 131 24.85 -26.52 -3.09
CA ARG A 131 26.26 -26.79 -2.71
C ARG A 131 27.22 -25.60 -2.62
N SER A 132 27.55 -25.26 -1.38
CA SER A 132 28.96 -25.21 -0.98
C SER A 132 29.11 -25.75 0.44
N PRO A 133 29.71 -26.93 0.62
CA PRO A 133 30.52 -27.19 1.79
C PRO A 133 32.00 -27.24 1.37
N ALA A 134 32.78 -26.43 2.07
CA ALA A 134 34.23 -26.39 2.02
C ALA A 134 34.90 -27.77 2.24
N LYS A 135 36.06 -27.96 1.60
CA LYS A 135 37.26 -28.78 1.96
C LYS A 135 38.00 -29.12 0.65
N LYS A 136 39.30 -28.97 0.46
CA LYS A 136 40.48 -28.69 1.30
C LYS A 136 41.48 -27.92 0.41
#